data_AF-A0A6I2IHE0-F1
#
_entry.id   AF-A0A6I2IHE0-F1
#
_cell.length_a   1.000
_cell.length_b   1.000
_cell.length_c   1.000
_cell.angle_alpha   90.00
_cell.angle_beta   90.00
_cell.angle_gamma   90.00
#
_symmetry.space_group_name_H-M   'P 1'
#
loop_
_entity.id
_entity.type
_entity.pdbx_description
1 polymer ?
#
loop_
_entity_poly.entity_id
_entity_poly.type
_entity_poly.pdbx_seq_one_letter_code
_entity_poly.pdbx_strand_id
1 'polypeptide(L)'
;MVIKWIHRLVTLLLLVLVTALLWLNYPPDTRESDELQRTYKLSDNVWLYMTVNSSGGATVSTRYRYYLSKEIPGKEREIIKQLNTMTPFLEGTGSITDAQVEKDGGVNIAYSGQVFSLRDTVSDLRFTVNP
;
A
#
# COMPACT_ATOMS: atom_id res chain seq x y z
N MET A 1 9.33 41.61 -33.58
CA MET A 1 10.31 40.61 -33.12
C MET A 1 10.29 40.43 -31.59
N VAL A 2 10.26 41.52 -30.83
CA VAL A 2 10.29 41.55 -29.35
C VAL A 2 9.19 40.73 -28.66
N ILE A 3 7.94 40.82 -29.12
CA ILE A 3 6.81 40.07 -28.56
C ILE A 3 6.99 38.54 -28.62
N LYS A 4 7.57 38.01 -29.71
CA LYS A 4 7.85 36.57 -29.81
C LYS A 4 8.94 36.13 -28.84
N TRP A 5 9.86 37.02 -28.51
CA TRP A 5 10.98 36.76 -27.60
C TRP A 5 10.53 36.79 -26.14
N ILE A 6 9.72 37.79 -25.78
CA ILE A 6 9.05 37.87 -24.48
C ILE A 6 8.17 36.65 -24.26
N HIS A 7 7.39 36.24 -25.27
CA HIS A 7 6.48 35.10 -25.11
C HIS A 7 7.24 33.78 -24.88
N ARG A 8 8.40 33.59 -25.54
CA ARG A 8 9.31 32.45 -25.29
C ARG A 8 9.92 32.48 -23.90
N LEU A 9 10.32 33.66 -23.41
CA LEU A 9 10.89 33.79 -22.08
C LEU A 9 9.85 33.51 -20.99
N VAL A 10 8.62 34.01 -21.16
CA VAL A 10 7.50 33.75 -20.24
C VAL A 10 7.13 32.27 -20.23
N THR A 11 7.06 31.60 -21.39
CA THR A 11 6.75 30.17 -21.44
C THR A 11 7.88 29.31 -20.85
N LEU A 12 9.14 29.67 -21.05
CA LEU A 12 10.27 28.99 -20.40
C LEU A 12 10.20 29.13 -18.88
N LEU A 13 9.93 30.33 -18.38
CA LEU A 13 9.83 30.61 -16.95
C LEU A 13 8.63 29.87 -16.33
N LEU A 14 7.49 29.84 -17.02
CA LEU A 14 6.32 29.06 -16.61
C LEU A 14 6.64 27.56 -16.59
N LEU A 15 7.34 27.03 -17.60
CA LEU A 15 7.72 25.62 -17.66
C LEU A 15 8.58 25.23 -16.45
N VAL A 16 9.60 26.04 -16.13
CA VAL A 16 10.48 25.83 -14.96
C VAL A 16 9.68 25.89 -13.66
N LEU A 17 8.73 26.83 -13.55
CA LEU A 17 7.88 26.94 -12.37
C LEU A 17 6.99 25.70 -12.20
N VAL A 18 6.36 25.23 -13.28
CA VAL A 18 5.49 24.05 -13.26
C VAL A 18 6.29 22.79 -12.93
N THR A 19 7.46 22.58 -13.52
CA THR A 19 8.29 21.41 -13.20
C THR A 19 8.82 21.45 -11.78
N ALA A 20 9.20 22.62 -11.27
CA ALA A 20 9.60 22.79 -9.87
C ALA A 20 8.43 22.51 -8.91
N LEU A 21 7.23 22.99 -9.21
CA LEU A 21 6.03 22.70 -8.43
C LEU A 21 5.67 21.21 -8.49
N LEU A 22 5.74 20.57 -9.66
CA LEU A 22 5.52 19.12 -9.78
C LEU A 22 6.51 18.32 -8.95
N TRP A 23 7.78 18.72 -8.94
CA TRP A 23 8.81 18.07 -8.12
C TRP A 23 8.59 18.27 -6.62
N LEU A 24 8.27 19.50 -6.19
CA LEU A 24 8.01 19.82 -4.78
C LEU A 24 6.72 19.18 -4.25
N ASN A 25 5.73 18.98 -5.10
CA ASN A 25 4.46 18.35 -4.75
C ASN A 25 4.43 16.85 -5.07
N TYR A 26 5.52 16.27 -5.59
CA TYR A 26 5.59 14.83 -5.79
C TYR A 26 5.56 14.17 -4.42
N PRO A 27 4.47 13.49 -4.03
CA PRO A 27 4.45 12.84 -2.73
C PRO A 27 5.56 11.79 -2.73
N PRO A 28 6.40 11.72 -1.68
CA PRO A 28 7.31 10.60 -1.54
C PRO A 28 6.47 9.32 -1.65
N ASP A 29 6.96 8.33 -2.40
CA ASP A 29 6.25 7.07 -2.50
C ASP A 29 6.14 6.48 -1.09
N THR A 30 4.95 6.59 -0.52
CA THR A 30 4.63 6.16 0.85
C THR A 30 4.78 4.65 1.06
N ARG A 31 5.31 3.92 0.07
CA ARG A 31 5.57 2.49 0.10
C ARG A 31 7.07 2.16 -0.01
N GLU A 32 7.94 3.11 -0.33
CA GLU A 32 9.41 2.90 -0.32
C GLU A 32 9.93 2.51 1.06
N SER A 33 9.24 2.95 2.11
CA SER A 33 9.57 2.68 3.50
C SER A 33 8.72 1.57 4.13
N ASP A 34 7.99 0.81 3.31
CA ASP A 34 7.32 -0.40 3.78
C ASP A 34 8.35 -1.46 4.15
N GLU A 35 8.20 -2.01 5.34
CA GLU A 35 8.99 -3.15 5.81
C GLU A 35 8.13 -4.41 5.82
N LEU A 36 8.70 -5.55 5.40
CA LEU A 36 8.02 -6.83 5.52
C LEU A 36 8.03 -7.23 6.99
N GLN A 37 6.85 -7.30 7.59
CA GLN A 37 6.72 -7.63 8.99
C GLN A 37 6.42 -9.11 9.21
N ARG A 38 5.50 -9.68 8.42
CA ARG A 38 5.11 -11.09 8.56
C ARG A 38 4.78 -11.73 7.22
N THR A 39 5.02 -13.04 7.17
CA THR A 39 4.71 -13.91 6.05
C THR A 39 4.12 -15.21 6.59
N TYR A 40 2.92 -15.56 6.14
CA TYR A 40 2.20 -16.76 6.55
C TYR A 40 1.82 -17.60 5.34
N LYS A 41 2.16 -18.89 5.35
CA LYS A 41 1.64 -19.85 4.38
C LYS A 41 0.26 -20.32 4.85
N LEU A 42 -0.80 -19.96 4.12
CA LEU A 42 -2.18 -20.38 4.45
C LEU A 42 -2.53 -21.71 3.75
N SER A 43 -2.02 -21.94 2.54
CA SER A 43 -2.14 -23.19 1.79
C SER A 43 -0.96 -23.35 0.82
N ASP A 44 -0.95 -24.40 0.01
CA ASP A 44 0.11 -24.61 -0.99
C ASP A 44 0.18 -23.52 -2.07
N ASN A 45 -0.90 -22.76 -2.26
CA ASN A 45 -0.97 -21.76 -3.33
C ASN A 45 -1.38 -20.37 -2.82
N VAL A 46 -1.54 -20.20 -1.51
CA VAL A 46 -1.96 -18.92 -0.90
C VAL A 46 -1.07 -18.60 0.30
N TRP A 47 -0.47 -17.42 0.22
CA TRP A 47 0.35 -16.80 1.24
C TRP A 47 -0.24 -15.44 1.61
N LEU A 48 -0.16 -15.14 2.90
CA LEU A 48 -0.55 -13.86 3.48
C LEU A 48 0.72 -13.10 3.86
N TYR A 49 0.92 -11.95 3.23
CA TYR A 49 2.02 -11.05 3.51
C TYR A 49 1.52 -9.80 4.23
N MET A 50 2.32 -9.30 5.15
CA MET A 50 2.04 -8.10 5.93
C MET A 50 3.21 -7.13 5.83
N THR A 51 2.97 -5.92 5.31
CA THR A 51 3.91 -4.81 5.39
C THR A 51 3.48 -3.77 6.41
N VAL A 52 4.46 -3.09 6.99
CA VAL A 52 4.24 -1.97 7.91
C VAL A 52 4.92 -0.73 7.38
N ASN A 53 4.23 0.40 7.49
CA ASN A 53 4.80 1.72 7.26
C ASN A 53 4.63 2.58 8.52
N SER A 54 5.75 2.90 9.16
CA SER A 54 5.82 3.74 10.36
C SER A 54 6.52 5.09 10.11
N SER A 55 6.75 5.44 8.84
CA SER A 55 7.65 6.55 8.48
C SER A 55 7.05 7.94 8.68
N GLY A 56 5.75 8.04 8.98
CA GLY A 56 5.09 9.32 9.22
C GLY A 56 5.30 9.88 10.65
N GLY A 57 6.14 9.24 11.47
CA GLY A 57 6.53 9.75 12.79
C GLY A 57 5.38 9.73 13.80
N ALA A 58 5.41 10.65 14.78
CA ALA A 58 4.46 10.65 15.90
C ALA A 58 3.02 11.08 15.52
N THR A 59 2.83 11.74 14.39
CA THR A 59 1.56 12.38 14.01
C THR A 59 0.77 11.60 12.96
N VAL A 60 1.39 10.60 12.32
CA VAL A 60 0.74 9.73 11.33
C VAL A 60 0.72 8.32 11.88
N SER A 61 -0.48 7.74 11.98
CA SER A 61 -0.64 6.37 12.46
C SER A 61 0.13 5.38 11.58
N THR A 62 0.79 4.41 12.22
CA THR A 62 1.37 3.25 11.55
C THR A 62 0.33 2.58 10.67
N ARG A 63 0.68 2.36 9.40
CA ARG A 63 -0.20 1.71 8.42
C ARG A 63 0.28 0.29 8.17
N TYR A 64 -0.63 -0.66 8.37
CA TYR A 64 -0.45 -2.05 7.98
C TYR A 64 -1.16 -2.32 6.67
N ARG A 65 -0.50 -3.09 5.80
CA ARG A 65 -1.05 -3.51 4.51
C ARG A 65 -0.93 -5.02 4.39
N TYR A 66 -2.01 -5.64 3.93
CA TYR A 66 -2.11 -7.08 3.80
C TYR A 66 -2.30 -7.49 2.34
N TYR A 67 -1.61 -8.55 1.95
CA TYR A 67 -1.60 -9.05 0.58
C TYR A 67 -1.84 -10.55 0.59
N LEU A 68 -2.68 -11.01 -0.34
CA LEU A 68 -2.81 -12.42 -0.68
C LEU A 68 -2.12 -12.65 -2.03
N SER A 69 -1.25 -13.65 -2.07
CA SER A 69 -0.51 -14.00 -3.27
C SER A 69 -0.13 -15.48 -3.24
N LYS A 70 0.33 -16.02 -4.35
CA LYS A 70 1.20 -17.20 -4.33
C LYS A 70 2.52 -16.86 -3.62
N GLU A 71 3.29 -17.89 -3.30
CA GLU A 71 4.63 -17.72 -2.76
C GLU A 71 5.46 -16.79 -3.64
N ILE A 72 5.99 -15.73 -3.03
CA ILE A 72 6.94 -14.82 -3.64
C ILE A 72 8.34 -15.33 -3.29
N PRO A 73 9.10 -15.89 -4.25
CA PRO A 73 10.44 -16.38 -3.98
C PRO A 73 11.40 -15.22 -3.76
N GLY A 74 12.43 -15.44 -2.96
CA GLY A 74 13.53 -14.49 -2.78
C GLY A 74 13.71 -14.01 -1.34
N LYS A 75 14.53 -12.98 -1.18
CA LYS A 75 14.78 -12.33 0.12
C LYS A 75 13.74 -11.27 0.41
N GLU A 76 13.65 -10.82 1.66
CA GLU A 76 12.67 -9.82 2.11
C GLU A 76 12.60 -8.58 1.21
N ARG A 77 13.75 -8.05 0.77
CA ARG A 77 13.79 -6.89 -0.15
C ARG A 77 13.13 -7.17 -1.51
N GLU A 78 13.29 -8.37 -2.04
CA GLU A 78 12.68 -8.78 -3.31
C GLU A 78 11.17 -8.98 -3.13
N ILE A 79 10.78 -9.59 -2.01
CA ILE A 79 9.37 -9.74 -1.60
C ILE A 79 8.70 -8.36 -1.50
N ILE A 80 9.27 -7.43 -0.73
CA ILE A 80 8.72 -6.07 -0.56
C ILE A 80 8.60 -5.35 -1.91
N LYS A 81 9.64 -5.42 -2.75
CA LYS A 81 9.63 -4.80 -4.07
C LYS A 81 8.47 -5.32 -4.92
N GLN A 82 8.18 -6.62 -4.86
CA GLN A 82 7.03 -7.20 -5.54
C GLN A 82 5.71 -6.81 -4.88
N LEU A 83 5.61 -6.83 -3.55
CA LEU A 83 4.40 -6.40 -2.83
C LEU A 83 4.05 -4.92 -3.11
N ASN A 84 5.05 -4.07 -3.32
CA ASN A 84 4.86 -2.66 -3.66
C ASN A 84 4.25 -2.43 -5.04
N THR A 85 4.37 -3.38 -5.97
CA THR A 85 3.66 -3.33 -7.25
C THR A 85 2.24 -3.91 -7.17
N MET A 86 1.91 -4.58 -6.07
CA MET A 86 0.60 -5.18 -5.83
C MET A 86 -0.31 -4.22 -5.05
N THR A 87 -1.61 -4.38 -5.28
CA THR A 87 -2.63 -3.69 -4.51
C THR A 87 -2.93 -4.52 -3.26
N PRO A 88 -2.80 -3.96 -2.03
CA PRO A 88 -3.21 -4.67 -0.83
C PRO A 88 -4.72 -4.88 -0.83
N PHE A 89 -5.16 -6.05 -0.38
CA PHE A 89 -6.59 -6.31 -0.24
C PHE A 89 -7.16 -5.56 0.95
N LEU A 90 -6.36 -5.38 2.02
CA LEU A 90 -6.73 -4.71 3.26
C LEU A 90 -5.63 -3.74 3.73
N GLU A 91 -6.04 -2.54 4.12
CA GLU A 91 -5.18 -1.54 4.79
C GLU A 91 -5.82 -1.09 6.10
N GLY A 92 -5.03 -0.87 7.14
CA GLY A 92 -5.54 -0.40 8.43
C GLY A 92 -4.46 -0.22 9.51
N THR A 93 -4.88 -0.02 10.76
CA THR A 93 -4.00 0.12 11.94
C THR A 93 -3.95 -1.11 12.83
N GLY A 94 -4.80 -2.09 12.53
CA GLY A 94 -4.97 -3.33 13.27
C GLY A 94 -4.10 -4.49 12.81
N SER A 95 -4.42 -5.67 13.35
CA SER A 95 -3.76 -6.94 13.02
C SER A 95 -4.76 -8.04 12.64
N ILE A 96 -4.29 -8.97 11.81
CA ILE A 96 -5.00 -10.23 11.55
C ILE A 96 -4.75 -11.17 12.72
N THR A 97 -5.81 -11.63 13.37
CA THR A 97 -5.76 -12.57 14.51
C THR A 97 -5.91 -14.02 14.08
N ASP A 98 -6.57 -14.26 12.94
CA ASP A 98 -6.72 -15.59 12.35
C ASP A 98 -6.89 -15.50 10.82
N ALA A 99 -6.38 -16.50 10.09
CA ALA A 99 -6.52 -16.58 8.64
C ALA A 99 -6.48 -18.03 8.16
N GLN A 100 -7.48 -18.42 7.37
CA GLN A 100 -7.62 -19.79 6.88
C GLN A 100 -8.18 -19.83 5.46
N VAL A 101 -7.76 -20.83 4.68
CA VAL A 101 -8.31 -21.08 3.34
C VAL A 101 -9.48 -22.07 3.46
N GLU A 102 -10.61 -21.72 2.87
CA GLU A 102 -11.80 -22.56 2.80
C GLU A 102 -11.70 -23.57 1.65
N LYS A 103 -12.56 -24.60 1.67
CA LYS A 103 -12.51 -25.70 0.69
C LYS A 103 -12.84 -25.26 -0.74
N ASP A 104 -13.56 -24.15 -0.88
CA ASP A 104 -13.94 -23.53 -2.15
C ASP A 104 -12.86 -22.55 -2.68
N GLY A 105 -11.77 -22.35 -1.95
CA GLY A 105 -10.69 -21.42 -2.28
C GLY A 105 -10.88 -20.00 -1.72
N GLY A 106 -11.97 -19.73 -1.00
CA GLY A 106 -12.14 -18.51 -0.23
C GLY A 106 -11.08 -18.38 0.87
N VAL A 107 -10.74 -17.14 1.26
CA VAL A 107 -9.84 -16.89 2.39
C VAL A 107 -10.62 -16.15 3.47
N ASN A 108 -10.77 -16.81 4.62
CA ASN A 108 -11.43 -16.24 5.78
C ASN A 108 -10.38 -15.58 6.68
N ILE A 109 -10.63 -14.33 7.06
CA ILE A 109 -9.68 -13.49 7.79
C ILE A 109 -10.39 -12.83 8.96
N ALA A 110 -9.91 -13.09 10.17
CA ALA A 110 -10.30 -12.35 11.36
C ALA A 110 -9.34 -11.17 11.55
N TYR A 111 -9.89 -9.95 11.45
CA TYR A 111 -9.14 -8.70 11.60
C TYR A 111 -9.64 -7.89 12.78
N SER A 112 -8.73 -7.30 13.55
CA SER A 112 -9.05 -6.40 14.65
C SER A 112 -8.29 -5.09 14.53
N GLY A 113 -9.02 -3.98 14.44
CA GLY A 113 -8.50 -2.61 14.40
C GLY A 113 -9.24 -1.75 13.38
N GLN A 114 -8.70 -0.57 13.09
CA GLN A 114 -9.33 0.35 12.13
C GLN A 114 -9.01 -0.06 10.71
N VAL A 115 -10.06 -0.26 9.89
CA VAL A 115 -9.93 -0.51 8.46
C VAL A 115 -9.94 0.82 7.70
N PHE A 116 -8.95 1.03 6.85
CA PHE A 116 -8.87 2.18 5.95
C PHE A 116 -9.36 1.84 4.54
N SER A 117 -9.08 0.64 4.05
CA SER A 117 -9.42 0.23 2.69
C SER A 117 -9.59 -1.28 2.61
N LEU A 118 -10.56 -1.71 1.82
CA LEU A 118 -10.82 -3.11 1.45
C LEU A 118 -11.12 -3.14 -0.06
N ARG A 119 -10.29 -3.81 -0.86
CA ARG A 119 -10.29 -3.67 -2.34
C ARG A 119 -10.71 -4.93 -3.10
N ASP A 120 -10.63 -6.09 -2.49
CA ASP A 120 -11.08 -7.34 -3.12
C ASP A 120 -12.58 -7.56 -2.97
N THR A 121 -13.11 -8.49 -3.77
CA THR A 121 -14.52 -8.90 -3.65
C THR A 121 -14.70 -9.68 -2.35
N VAL A 122 -15.46 -9.11 -1.43
CA VAL A 122 -15.73 -9.70 -0.11
C VAL A 122 -17.06 -10.44 -0.17
N SER A 123 -17.02 -11.76 -0.03
CA SER A 123 -18.22 -12.60 -0.06
C SER A 123 -19.03 -12.54 1.25
N ASP A 124 -18.36 -12.47 2.40
CA ASP A 124 -18.99 -12.34 3.73
C ASP A 124 -18.16 -11.36 4.58
N LEU A 125 -18.80 -10.29 5.09
CA LEU A 125 -18.16 -9.30 5.96
C LEU A 125 -18.84 -9.32 7.34
N ARG A 126 -18.08 -9.70 8.37
CA ARG A 126 -18.56 -9.73 9.77
C ARG A 126 -17.72 -8.79 10.61
N PHE A 127 -18.36 -7.89 11.35
CA PHE A 127 -17.70 -7.00 12.29
C PHE A 127 -18.43 -6.99 13.63
N THR A 128 -17.65 -6.90 14.71
CA THR A 128 -18.15 -6.67 16.07
C THR A 128 -17.54 -5.37 16.55
N VAL A 129 -18.39 -4.40 16.92
CA VAL A 129 -17.95 -3.13 17.50
C VAL A 129 -18.13 -3.23 19.01
N ASN A 130 -17.04 -3.09 19.74
CA ASN A 130 -17.09 -2.95 21.19
C ASN A 130 -17.32 -1.45 21.51
N PRO A 131 -18.28 -1.13 22.41
CA PRO A 131 -18.53 0.24 22.86
C PRO A 131 -17.38 0.83 23.66
#